data_AF-A0A7C1VGL7-F1
#
_entry.id   AF-A0A7C1VGL7-F1
#
_cell.length_a   1.000
_cell.length_b   1.000
_cell.length_c   1.000
_cell.angle_alpha   90.00
_cell.angle_beta   90.00
_cell.angle_gamma   90.00
#
_symmetry.space_group_name_H-M   'P 1'
#
loop_
_entity.id
_entity.type
_entity.pdbx_description
1 polymer ?
#
loop_
_entity_poly.entity_id
_entity_poly.type
_entity_poly.pdbx_seq_one_letter_code
_entity_poly.pdbx_strand_id
1 'polypeptide(L)'
;MHDGFVKKDIFRIIEESGIGMPEYYSWRSRSGCYFCFFQRKVEWVRLSEIHPDLFKKAVKYEQEHVDGRKYFWNQEESLLELIDRKDQIIADHQKLMKMKKKTLPNRPLIEVFDSALDDETEDFCFVCNL
;
A
#
# COMPACT_ATOMS: atom_id res chain seq x y z
N MET A 1 32.26 -17.19 5.55
CA MET A 1 31.56 -15.96 5.96
C MET A 1 30.90 -15.42 4.71
N HIS A 2 29.59 -15.57 4.56
CA HIS A 2 28.89 -15.04 3.38
C HIS A 2 28.25 -13.73 3.84
N ASP A 3 28.84 -12.60 3.43
CA ASP A 3 28.16 -11.31 3.58
C ASP A 3 26.87 -11.38 2.78
N GLY A 4 25.74 -11.20 3.46
CA GLY A 4 24.43 -11.17 2.83
C GLY A 4 24.28 -9.92 1.98
N PHE A 5 23.62 -10.04 0.84
CA PHE A 5 23.21 -8.89 0.05
C PHE A 5 22.11 -8.09 0.76
N VAL A 6 22.25 -6.78 0.81
CA VAL A 6 21.16 -5.90 1.26
C VAL A 6 20.30 -5.47 0.08
N LYS A 7 19.09 -4.93 0.36
CA LYS A 7 18.13 -4.48 -0.66
C LYS A 7 18.76 -3.61 -1.76
N LYS A 8 19.73 -2.74 -1.39
CA LYS A 8 20.45 -1.87 -2.33
C LYS A 8 21.32 -2.67 -3.31
N ASP A 9 21.97 -3.73 -2.85
CA ASP A 9 22.78 -4.59 -3.71
C ASP A 9 21.91 -5.34 -4.71
N ILE A 10 20.75 -5.83 -4.27
CA ILE A 10 19.79 -6.48 -5.15
C ILE A 10 19.31 -5.53 -6.26
N PHE A 11 18.98 -4.28 -5.91
CA PHE A 11 18.58 -3.29 -6.93
C PHE A 11 19.70 -3.02 -7.93
N ARG A 12 20.94 -2.91 -7.46
CA ARG A 12 22.10 -2.70 -8.35
C ARG A 12 22.26 -3.87 -9.33
N ILE A 13 22.18 -5.11 -8.84
CA ILE A 13 22.30 -6.31 -9.69
C ILE A 13 21.22 -6.35 -10.77
N ILE A 14 19.97 -6.05 -10.42
CA ILE A 14 18.84 -6.05 -11.38
C ILE A 14 19.05 -5.01 -12.49
N GLU A 15 19.54 -3.83 -12.13
CA GLU A 15 19.83 -2.75 -13.08
C GLU A 15 21.01 -3.11 -14.00
N GLU A 16 22.12 -3.58 -13.43
CA GLU A 16 23.32 -3.99 -14.19
C GLU A 16 23.06 -5.18 -15.13
N SER A 17 22.06 -6.02 -14.81
CA SER A 17 21.65 -7.14 -15.67
C SER A 17 20.78 -6.71 -16.87
N GLY A 18 20.39 -5.43 -16.95
CA GLY A 18 19.55 -4.90 -18.03
C GLY A 18 18.08 -5.35 -17.97
N ILE A 19 17.64 -5.92 -16.85
CA ILE A 19 16.25 -6.37 -16.64
C ILE A 19 15.36 -5.16 -16.33
N GLY A 20 15.88 -4.20 -15.56
CA GLY A 20 15.13 -3.04 -15.07
C GLY A 20 14.07 -3.40 -14.02
N MET A 21 13.51 -2.38 -13.37
CA MET A 21 12.46 -2.59 -12.38
C MET A 21 11.08 -2.49 -13.03
N PRO A 22 10.10 -3.33 -12.61
CA PRO A 22 8.74 -3.23 -13.10
C PRO A 22 8.13 -1.84 -12.89
N GLU A 23 7.43 -1.30 -13.91
CA GLU A 23 6.89 0.07 -13.89
C GLU A 23 5.91 0.33 -12.74
N TYR A 24 5.20 -0.69 -12.26
CA TYR A 24 4.22 -0.53 -11.19
C TYR A 24 4.85 -0.01 -9.87
N TYR A 25 6.17 -0.19 -9.68
CA TYR A 25 6.87 0.36 -8.52
C TYR A 25 6.96 1.89 -8.50
N SER A 26 6.73 2.56 -9.65
CA SER A 26 6.73 4.02 -9.74
C SER A 26 5.60 4.67 -8.93
N TRP A 27 4.50 3.95 -8.73
CA TRP A 27 3.32 4.48 -8.06
C TRP A 27 2.77 3.61 -6.93
N ARG A 28 3.16 2.33 -6.89
CA ARG A 28 2.76 1.38 -5.85
C ARG A 28 4.00 0.83 -5.16
N SER A 29 3.99 0.76 -3.83
CA SER A 29 5.16 0.24 -3.11
C SER A 29 5.17 -1.28 -2.92
N ARG A 30 4.07 -1.95 -3.27
CA ARG A 30 3.91 -3.40 -3.12
C ARG A 30 3.47 -3.99 -4.45
N SER A 31 4.11 -5.07 -4.89
CA SER A 31 3.59 -5.89 -5.97
C SER A 31 2.30 -6.56 -5.48
N GLY A 32 1.21 -6.47 -6.25
CA GLY A 32 -0.06 -7.05 -5.85
C GLY A 32 -1.17 -6.82 -6.86
N CYS A 33 -2.31 -7.47 -6.62
CA CYS A 33 -3.52 -7.36 -7.43
C CYS A 33 -4.03 -5.91 -7.51
N TYR A 34 -4.70 -5.55 -8.60
CA TYR A 34 -5.34 -4.23 -8.73
C TYR A 34 -6.52 -4.04 -7.77
N PHE A 35 -7.23 -5.12 -7.46
CA PHE A 35 -8.37 -5.13 -6.55
C PHE A 35 -8.02 -6.02 -5.36
N CYS A 36 -7.83 -5.40 -4.19
CA CYS A 36 -7.42 -6.09 -2.98
C CYS A 36 -7.98 -5.35 -1.77
N PHE A 37 -8.63 -6.09 -0.86
CA PHE A 37 -9.20 -5.54 0.38
C PHE A 37 -8.14 -4.97 1.33
N PHE A 38 -6.87 -5.36 1.14
CA PHE A 38 -5.73 -4.89 1.93
C PHE A 38 -4.94 -3.77 1.24
N GLN A 39 -5.44 -3.26 0.11
CA GLN A 39 -4.84 -2.13 -0.57
C GLN A 39 -5.05 -0.86 0.25
N ARG A 40 -3.98 -0.09 0.48
CA ARG A 40 -4.07 1.12 1.32
C ARG A 40 -4.89 2.20 0.62
N LYS A 41 -5.51 3.07 1.40
CA LYS A 41 -6.28 4.23 0.91
C LYS A 41 -5.49 5.06 -0.12
N VAL A 42 -4.22 5.37 0.15
CA VAL A 42 -3.36 6.10 -0.81
C VAL A 42 -3.10 5.33 -2.12
N GLU A 43 -3.09 3.99 -2.08
CA GLU A 43 -2.91 3.16 -3.27
C GLU A 43 -4.19 3.16 -4.14
N TRP A 44 -5.37 3.26 -3.52
CA TRP A 44 -6.64 3.50 -4.24
C TRP A 44 -6.68 4.88 -4.89
N VAL A 45 -6.23 5.92 -4.18
CA VAL A 45 -6.11 7.28 -4.75
C VAL A 45 -5.19 7.25 -5.97
N ARG A 46 -3.99 6.68 -5.87
CA ARG A 46 -3.06 6.58 -7.01
C ARG A 46 -3.58 5.71 -8.15
N LEU A 47 -4.31 4.63 -7.84
CA LEU A 47 -4.96 3.81 -8.86
C LEU A 47 -5.97 4.64 -9.66
N SER A 48 -6.72 5.53 -9.00
CA SER A 48 -7.67 6.42 -9.68
C SER A 48 -6.99 7.43 -10.61
N GLU A 49 -5.78 7.89 -10.27
CA GLU A 49 -5.02 8.86 -11.05
C GLU A 49 -4.29 8.22 -12.24
N ILE A 50 -3.70 7.04 -12.04
CA ILE A 50 -2.79 6.40 -13.01
C ILE A 50 -3.52 5.40 -13.89
N HIS A 51 -4.50 4.69 -13.34
CA HIS A 51 -5.30 3.70 -14.05
C HIS A 51 -6.80 3.92 -13.80
N PRO A 52 -7.38 5.05 -14.28
CA PRO A 52 -8.76 5.41 -14.02
C PRO A 52 -9.76 4.34 -14.50
N ASP A 53 -9.44 3.59 -15.55
CA ASP A 53 -10.31 2.52 -16.06
C ASP A 53 -10.37 1.32 -15.11
N LEU A 54 -9.25 0.98 -14.46
CA LEU A 54 -9.22 -0.05 -13.43
C LEU A 54 -9.97 0.42 -12.18
N PHE A 55 -9.83 1.68 -11.81
CA PHE A 55 -10.60 2.26 -10.71
C PHE A 55 -12.11 2.23 -10.97
N LYS A 56 -12.56 2.64 -12.16
CA LYS A 56 -13.98 2.54 -12.56
C LYS A 56 -14.49 1.11 -12.50
N LYS A 57 -13.68 0.13 -12.91
CA LYS A 57 -14.02 -1.29 -12.81
C LYS A 57 -14.15 -1.73 -11.35
N ALA A 58 -13.28 -1.27 -10.46
CA ALA A 58 -13.38 -1.55 -9.02
C ALA A 58 -14.66 -0.97 -8.40
N VAL A 59 -15.01 0.28 -8.73
CA VAL A 59 -16.27 0.92 -8.30
C VAL A 59 -17.48 0.15 -8.79
N LYS A 60 -17.46 -0.30 -10.05
CA LYS A 60 -18.52 -1.12 -10.63
C LYS A 60 -18.74 -2.41 -9.83
N TYR A 61 -17.65 -3.05 -9.38
CA TYR A 61 -17.73 -4.26 -8.57
C TYR A 61 -18.31 -4.03 -7.17
N GLU A 62 -18.28 -2.81 -6.59
CA GLU A 62 -18.96 -2.51 -5.32
C GLU A 62 -20.48 -2.32 -5.49
N GLN A 63 -20.94 -2.04 -6.71
CA GLN A 63 -22.34 -1.70 -6.99
C GLN A 63 -23.13 -2.87 -7.59
N GLU A 64 -22.50 -3.69 -8.42
CA GLU A 64 -23.15 -4.78 -9.14
C GLU A 64 -22.96 -6.12 -8.41
N HIS A 65 -23.86 -6.40 -7.48
CA HIS A 65 -23.89 -7.68 -6.77
C HIS A 65 -25.16 -8.46 -7.10
N VAL A 66 -24.99 -9.68 -7.63
CA VAL A 66 -26.09 -10.60 -7.97
C VAL A 66 -26.94 -10.93 -6.74
N ASP A 67 -26.32 -10.98 -5.56
CA ASP A 67 -26.95 -11.37 -4.30
C ASP A 67 -27.56 -10.18 -3.52
N GLY A 68 -27.51 -8.96 -4.06
CA GLY A 68 -28.04 -7.74 -3.44
C GLY A 68 -27.28 -7.23 -2.19
N ARG A 69 -26.21 -7.92 -1.77
CA ARG A 69 -25.31 -7.47 -0.70
C ARG A 69 -24.41 -6.35 -1.20
N LYS A 70 -24.00 -5.42 -0.33
CA LYS A 70 -22.99 -4.41 -0.64
C LYS A 70 -21.63 -4.87 -0.11
N TYR A 71 -20.63 -4.94 -0.98
CA TYR A 71 -19.26 -5.18 -0.58
C TYR A 71 -18.43 -3.95 -0.90
N PHE A 72 -17.58 -3.56 0.05
CA PHE A 72 -16.65 -2.45 -0.13
C PHE A 72 -15.22 -2.99 -0.18
N TRP A 73 -14.38 -2.39 -1.02
CA TRP A 73 -12.95 -2.72 -1.05
C TRP A 73 -12.23 -2.22 0.21
N ASN A 74 -12.76 -1.17 0.83
CA ASN A 74 -12.34 -0.67 2.13
C ASN A 74 -13.47 -0.93 3.14
N GLN A 75 -13.16 -1.40 4.35
CA GLN A 75 -14.19 -1.79 5.33
C GLN A 75 -15.05 -0.61 5.80
N GLU A 76 -14.51 0.61 5.76
CA GLU A 76 -15.14 1.79 6.37
C GLU A 76 -16.01 2.60 5.39
N GLU A 77 -15.72 2.57 4.09
CA GLU A 77 -16.31 3.48 3.10
C GLU A 77 -16.22 2.90 1.69
N SER A 78 -17.04 3.42 0.78
CA SER A 78 -16.96 3.13 -0.65
C SER A 78 -15.75 3.79 -1.32
N LEU A 79 -15.33 3.29 -2.48
CA LEU A 79 -14.25 3.92 -3.24
C LEU A 79 -14.57 5.36 -3.68
N LEU A 80 -15.85 5.70 -3.86
CA LEU A 80 -16.26 7.06 -4.23
C LEU A 80 -16.10 8.04 -3.06
N GLU A 81 -16.52 7.65 -1.86
CA GLU A 81 -16.32 8.43 -0.63
C GLU A 81 -14.82 8.61 -0.32
N LEU A 82 -14.03 7.55 -0.53
CA LEU A 82 -12.58 7.58 -0.35
C LEU A 82 -11.90 8.62 -1.26
N ILE A 83 -12.32 8.72 -2.52
CA ILE A 83 -11.75 9.68 -3.47
C ILE A 83 -12.17 11.12 -3.16
N ASP A 84 -13.36 11.34 -2.59
CA ASP A 84 -13.80 12.68 -2.17
C ASP A 84 -12.84 13.28 -1.14
N ARG A 85 -12.30 12.44 -0.25
CA ARG A 85 -11.29 12.81 0.76
C ARG A 85 -9.83 12.55 0.36
N LYS A 86 -9.53 12.45 -0.95
CA LYS A 86 -8.18 12.09 -1.46
C LYS A 86 -7.06 12.97 -0.90
N ASP A 87 -7.29 14.27 -0.76
CA ASP A 87 -6.25 15.23 -0.36
C ASP A 87 -5.82 14.98 1.10
N GLN A 88 -6.78 14.66 1.96
CA GLN A 88 -6.54 14.27 3.35
C GLN A 88 -5.72 12.97 3.42
N ILE A 89 -6.10 11.96 2.63
CA ILE A 89 -5.40 10.67 2.58
C ILE A 89 -3.94 10.84 2.12
N ILE A 90 -3.70 11.70 1.12
CA ILE A 90 -2.34 11.99 0.64
C ILE A 90 -1.54 12.69 1.75
N ALA A 91 -2.12 13.68 2.43
CA ALA A 91 -1.47 14.41 3.51
C ALA A 91 -1.08 13.47 4.67
N ASP A 92 -1.99 12.60 5.09
CA ASP A 92 -1.76 11.63 6.16
C ASP A 92 -0.67 10.63 5.76
N HIS A 93 -0.72 10.11 4.53
CA HIS A 93 0.33 9.23 4.02
C HIS A 93 1.71 9.91 4.01
N GLN A 94 1.78 11.17 3.60
CA GLN A 94 3.03 11.93 3.61
C GLN A 94 3.55 12.15 5.03
N LYS A 95 2.66 12.45 5.99
CA LYS A 95 3.00 12.59 7.41
C LYS A 95 3.61 11.30 7.96
N LEU A 96 2.97 10.16 7.69
CA LEU A 96 3.44 8.82 8.07
C LEU A 96 4.80 8.49 7.44
N MET A 97 4.99 8.76 6.15
CA MET A 97 6.27 8.54 5.48
C MET A 97 7.41 9.41 6.04
N LYS A 98 7.11 10.65 6.43
CA LYS A 98 8.08 11.54 7.10
C LYS A 98 8.46 11.02 8.48
N MET A 99 7.48 10.50 9.24
CA MET A 99 7.73 9.88 10.55
C MET A 99 8.62 8.62 10.39
N LYS A 100 8.25 7.69 9.50
CA LYS A 100 9.02 6.45 9.22
C LYS A 100 10.46 6.71 8.76
N LYS A 101 10.72 7.81 8.03
CA LYS A 101 12.07 8.22 7.62
C LYS A 101 12.93 8.78 8.76
N LYS A 102 12.30 9.43 9.76
CA LYS A 102 13.03 9.97 10.93
C LYS A 102 13.46 8.86 11.89
N THR A 103 12.92 7.66 11.74
CA THR A 103 13.03 6.57 12.70
C THR A 103 13.87 5.39 12.19
N LEU A 104 15.20 5.50 12.02
CA LEU A 104 16.12 4.35 11.75
C LEU A 104 17.61 4.68 12.07
N PRO A 105 18.46 3.74 12.57
CA PRO A 105 18.24 2.56 13.41
C PRO A 105 18.86 2.65 14.83
N ASN A 106 18.62 1.61 15.66
CA ASN A 106 19.13 1.31 17.02
C ASN A 106 18.27 1.73 18.24
N ARG A 107 17.01 1.32 18.25
CA ARG A 107 16.08 1.51 19.37
C ARG A 107 15.33 0.20 19.64
N PRO A 108 14.87 -0.03 20.89
CA PRO A 108 14.29 -1.31 21.28
C PRO A 108 13.07 -1.63 20.41
N LEU A 109 12.92 -2.91 20.08
CA LEU A 109 11.90 -3.41 19.16
C LEU A 109 10.48 -2.96 19.54
N ILE A 110 10.21 -2.77 20.85
CA ILE A 110 8.94 -2.29 21.38
C ILE A 110 8.55 -0.88 20.88
N GLU A 111 9.51 0.03 20.73
CA GLU A 111 9.26 1.40 20.22
C GLU A 111 8.98 1.42 18.71
N VAL A 112 9.53 0.43 18.00
CA VAL A 112 9.25 0.25 16.56
C VAL A 112 7.83 -0.25 16.37
N PHE A 113 7.40 -1.22 17.19
CA PHE A 113 6.04 -1.73 17.17
C PHE A 113 5.01 -0.67 17.57
N ASP A 114 5.24 0.11 18.63
CA ASP A 114 4.32 1.18 19.07
C ASP A 114 4.09 2.23 17.95
N SER A 115 5.17 2.61 17.24
CA SER A 115 5.06 3.53 16.09
C SER A 115 4.39 2.94 14.85
N ALA A 116 4.24 1.62 14.78
CA ALA A 116 3.53 0.91 13.72
C ALA A 116 2.05 0.69 14.09
N LEU A 117 1.73 0.55 15.38
CA LEU A 117 0.36 0.38 15.88
C LEU A 117 -0.48 1.67 15.82
N ASP A 118 0.17 2.84 15.74
CA ASP A 118 -0.47 4.16 15.52
C ASP A 118 -0.85 4.41 14.04
N ASP A 119 -0.52 3.48 13.12
CA ASP A 119 -1.16 3.39 11.80
C ASP A 119 -2.58 2.86 12.07
N GLU A 120 -3.61 3.74 12.13
CA GLU A 120 -5.05 3.40 12.29
C GLU A 120 -5.63 2.56 11.11
N THR A 121 -4.92 1.55 10.65
CA THR A 121 -5.37 0.33 9.97
C THR A 121 -4.17 -0.59 9.79
N GLU A 122 -3.41 -0.85 10.85
CA GLU A 122 -2.70 -2.13 10.98
C GLU A 122 -3.69 -3.16 11.49
N ASP A 123 -4.55 -3.66 10.59
CA ASP A 123 -4.90 -5.08 10.65
C ASP A 123 -3.56 -5.81 10.47
N PHE A 124 -2.89 -6.04 11.60
CA PHE A 124 -1.73 -6.89 11.72
C PHE A 124 -2.13 -8.23 11.14
N CYS A 125 -1.74 -8.46 9.88
CA CYS A 125 -2.09 -9.67 9.19
C CYS A 125 -1.26 -10.80 9.80
N PHE A 126 -1.85 -11.50 10.77
CA PHE A 126 -1.28 -12.68 11.42
C PHE A 126 -0.98 -13.83 10.43
N VAL A 127 -1.41 -13.73 9.17
CA VAL A 127 -1.18 -14.74 8.12
C VAL A 127 0.31 -14.87 7.76
N CYS A 128 1.15 -13.85 7.99
CA CYS A 128 2.57 -13.92 7.66
C CYS A 128 3.46 -14.53 8.78
N ASN A 129 2.87 -15.08 9.85
CA ASN A 129 3.59 -15.77 10.94
C ASN A 129 3.34 -17.29 10.96
N LEU A 130 2.73 -17.87 9.90
CA LEU A 130 2.57 -19.32 9.76
C LEU A 130 3.67 -19.94 8.89
#